data_AF-A0A0V0R958-F1
#
_entry.id   AF-A0A0V0R958-F1
#
_cell.length_a   1.000
_cell.length_b   1.000
_cell.length_c   1.000
_cell.angle_alpha   90.00
_cell.angle_beta   90.00
_cell.angle_gamma   90.00
#
_symmetry.space_group_name_H-M   'P 1'
#
loop_
_entity.id
_entity.type
_entity.pdbx_description
1 polymer ?
#
loop_
_entity_poly.entity_id
_entity_poly.type
_entity_poly.pdbx_seq_one_letter_code
_entity_poly.pdbx_strand_id
1 'polypeptide(L)'
;MSKNEQEFKQLTKQITNKYLQETIKSCYKCFDHTVNDECTKNCIDDYTIFSEGKNQLLEKLNYCLENQQNEKNQQKCYTTAQQDLTSLDNFVKKTQIQY
;
A
#
# COMPACT_ATOMS: atom_id res chain seq x y z
N MET A 1 1.88 12.02 -19.86
CA MET A 1 1.74 11.57 -18.47
C MET A 1 1.17 12.73 -17.67
N SER A 2 0.00 12.57 -17.06
CA SER A 2 -0.65 13.67 -16.33
C SER A 2 0.01 13.90 -14.96
N LYS A 3 -0.13 15.10 -14.38
CA LYS A 3 0.42 15.43 -13.06
C LYS A 3 -0.08 14.45 -11.98
N ASN A 4 -1.37 14.12 -11.98
CA ASN A 4 -1.96 13.21 -11.00
C ASN A 4 -1.43 11.77 -11.15
N GLU A 5 -1.13 11.33 -12.37
CA GLU A 5 -0.50 10.03 -12.61
C GLU A 5 0.92 9.97 -12.02
N GLN A 6 1.71 11.04 -12.19
CA GLN A 6 3.03 11.16 -11.59
C GLN A 6 2.97 11.15 -10.07
N GLU A 7 2.07 11.94 -9.49
CA GLU A 7 1.86 12.01 -8.04
C GLU A 7 1.39 10.66 -7.48
N PHE A 8 0.47 9.96 -8.15
CA PHE A 8 0.03 8.63 -7.73
C PHE A 8 1.18 7.60 -7.76
N LYS A 9 1.99 7.59 -8.83
CA LYS A 9 3.17 6.71 -8.92
C LYS A 9 4.19 7.01 -7.83
N GLN A 10 4.45 8.30 -7.56
CA GLN A 10 5.35 8.72 -6.48
C GLN A 10 4.82 8.31 -5.11
N LEU A 11 3.53 8.56 -4.83
CA LEU A 11 2.88 8.19 -3.58
C LEU A 11 2.92 6.67 -3.36
N THR A 12 2.56 5.89 -4.38
CA THR A 12 2.62 4.42 -4.36
C THR A 12 4.02 3.92 -4.04
N LYS A 13 5.04 4.50 -4.69
CA LYS A 13 6.44 4.16 -4.42
C LYS A 13 6.86 4.54 -3.00
N GLN A 14 6.50 5.73 -2.53
CA GLN A 14 6.83 6.19 -1.19
C GLN A 14 6.21 5.33 -0.10
N ILE A 15 4.91 5.05 -0.18
CA ILE A 15 4.19 4.21 0.79
C ILE A 15 4.73 2.78 0.75
N THR A 16 4.92 2.20 -0.44
CA THR A 16 5.47 0.84 -0.56
C THR A 16 6.87 0.75 0.05
N ASN A 17 7.75 1.71 -0.24
CA ASN A 17 9.11 1.72 0.33
C ASN A 17 9.10 1.93 1.84
N LYS A 18 8.27 2.84 2.34
CA LYS A 18 8.12 3.07 3.78
C LYS A 18 7.66 1.80 4.49
N TYR A 19 6.61 1.18 3.95
CA TYR A 19 6.03 -0.03 4.52
C TYR A 19 7.04 -1.19 4.49
N LEU A 20 7.73 -1.40 3.36
CA LEU A 20 8.81 -2.38 3.25
C LEU A 20 9.90 -2.14 4.30
N GLN A 21 10.33 -0.90 4.51
CA GLN A 21 11.36 -0.57 5.49
C GLN A 21 10.87 -0.77 6.94
N GLU A 22 9.65 -0.33 7.28
CA GLU A 22 9.07 -0.48 8.63
C GLU A 22 8.79 -1.94 8.97
N THR A 23 8.25 -2.70 8.03
CA THR A 23 8.01 -4.15 8.16
C THR A 23 9.33 -4.91 8.26
N ILE A 24 10.29 -4.69 7.35
CA ILE A 24 11.61 -5.33 7.44
C ILE A 24 12.29 -5.02 8.78
N LYS A 25 12.24 -3.77 9.24
CA LYS A 25 12.86 -3.37 10.51
C LYS A 25 12.17 -4.00 11.73
N SER A 26 10.85 -4.20 11.68
CA SER A 26 10.10 -4.90 12.72
C SER A 26 10.38 -6.41 12.68
N CYS A 27 10.35 -7.02 11.49
CA CYS A 27 10.75 -8.41 11.25
C CYS A 27 12.17 -8.69 11.77
N TYR A 28 13.14 -7.82 11.48
CA TYR A 28 14.53 -8.00 11.94
C TYR A 28 14.64 -8.04 13.47
N LYS A 29 13.80 -7.30 14.20
CA LYS A 29 13.75 -7.40 15.67
C LYS A 29 13.21 -8.76 16.13
N CYS A 30 12.32 -9.38 15.35
CA CYS A 30 11.82 -10.73 15.62
C CYS A 30 12.87 -11.81 15.29
N PHE A 31 13.71 -11.61 14.28
CA PHE A 31 14.70 -12.60 13.82
C PHE A 31 15.82 -12.92 14.84
N ASP A 32 16.04 -12.08 15.84
CA ASP A 32 17.00 -12.34 16.93
C ASP A 32 16.53 -13.45 17.89
N HIS A 33 15.24 -13.81 17.85
CA HIS A 33 14.66 -14.90 18.62
C HIS A 33 14.01 -15.90 17.66
N THR A 34 14.72 -17.00 17.33
CA THR A 34 14.22 -18.22 16.64
C THR A 34 13.19 -17.99 15.53
N VAL A 35 13.61 -18.24 14.28
CA VAL A 35 12.96 -18.07 12.95
C VAL A 35 11.46 -18.46 12.80
N ASN A 36 10.79 -18.97 13.84
CA ASN A 36 9.41 -19.47 13.84
C ASN A 36 8.49 -18.84 14.91
N ASP A 37 8.85 -17.69 15.46
CA ASP A 37 8.02 -17.02 16.47
C ASP A 37 6.86 -16.21 15.84
N GLU A 38 5.77 -16.04 16.59
CA GLU A 38 4.51 -15.37 16.19
C GLU A 38 4.78 -13.94 15.66
N CYS A 39 5.83 -13.29 16.17
CA CYS A 39 6.35 -11.99 15.73
C CYS A 39 6.76 -11.97 14.25
N THR A 40 7.50 -12.99 13.78
CA THR A 40 7.92 -13.10 12.37
C THR A 40 6.73 -13.37 11.46
N LYS A 41 5.77 -14.18 11.91
CA LYS A 41 4.55 -14.48 11.18
C LYS A 41 3.65 -13.25 11.01
N ASN A 42 3.39 -12.52 12.10
CA ASN A 42 2.59 -11.29 12.06
C ASN A 42 3.21 -10.24 11.12
N CYS A 43 4.55 -10.16 11.08
CA CYS A 43 5.24 -9.25 10.18
C CYS A 43 5.07 -9.62 8.69
N ILE A 44 5.04 -10.92 8.34
CA ILE A 44 4.76 -11.40 6.98
C ILE A 44 3.28 -11.20 6.62
N ASP A 45 2.38 -11.46 7.56
CA ASP A 45 0.93 -11.30 7.36
C ASP A 45 0.57 -9.83 7.11
N ASP A 46 1.15 -8.91 7.87
CA ASP A 46 1.04 -7.45 7.68
C ASP A 46 1.49 -7.00 6.27
N TYR A 47 2.63 -7.52 5.79
CA TYR A 47 3.09 -7.26 4.42
C TYR A 47 2.11 -7.79 3.38
N THR A 48 1.59 -8.99 3.59
CA THR A 48 0.64 -9.65 2.71
C THR A 48 -0.64 -8.81 2.59
N ILE A 49 -1.21 -8.37 3.72
CA ILE A 49 -2.42 -7.53 3.77
C ILE A 49 -2.20 -6.21 3.00
N PHE A 50 -1.08 -5.52 3.24
CA PHE A 50 -0.76 -4.29 2.51
C PHE A 50 -0.59 -4.55 1.01
N SER A 51 0.13 -5.60 0.64
CA SER A 51 0.41 -5.94 -0.76
C SER A 51 -0.86 -6.28 -1.53
N GLU A 52 -1.73 -7.11 -0.95
CA GLU A 52 -3.02 -7.50 -1.52
C GLU A 52 -3.95 -6.29 -1.67
N GLY A 53 -4.10 -5.49 -0.60
CA GLY A 53 -4.92 -4.28 -0.64
C GLY A 53 -4.45 -3.31 -1.72
N LYS A 54 -3.13 -3.11 -1.84
CA LYS A 54 -2.54 -2.25 -2.89
C LYS A 54 -2.85 -2.78 -4.29
N ASN A 55 -2.75 -4.09 -4.51
CA ASN A 55 -3.04 -4.69 -5.82
C ASN A 55 -4.50 -4.49 -6.22
N GLN A 56 -5.44 -4.68 -5.28
CA GLN A 56 -6.86 -4.39 -5.53
C GLN A 56 -7.12 -2.93 -5.88
N LEU A 57 -6.43 -1.99 -5.22
CA LEU A 57 -6.54 -0.57 -5.54
C LEU A 57 -5.96 -0.22 -6.93
N LEU A 58 -4.90 -0.90 -7.35
CA LEU A 58 -4.34 -0.75 -8.69
C LEU A 58 -5.28 -1.31 -9.77
N GLU A 59 -5.89 -2.47 -9.53
CA GLU A 59 -6.92 -3.03 -10.42
C GLU A 59 -8.12 -2.08 -10.55
N LYS A 60 -8.59 -1.53 -9.42
CA LYS A 60 -9.67 -0.53 -9.40
C LYS A 60 -9.30 0.74 -10.18
N LEU A 61 -8.06 1.22 -10.04
CA LEU A 61 -7.57 2.36 -10.81
C LEU A 61 -7.54 2.04 -12.31
N ASN A 62 -7.00 0.88 -12.70
CA ASN A 62 -6.94 0.46 -14.10
C ASN A 62 -8.35 0.36 -14.70
N TYR A 63 -9.28 -0.28 -13.99
CA TYR A 63 -10.69 -0.34 -14.39
C TYR A 63 -11.30 1.06 -14.55
N CYS A 64 -11.01 1.98 -13.65
CA CYS A 64 -11.48 3.36 -13.76
C CYS A 64 -10.90 4.05 -15.02
N LEU A 65 -9.61 3.88 -15.29
CA LEU A 65 -8.94 4.49 -16.45
C LEU A 65 -9.44 3.91 -17.77
N GLU A 66 -9.70 2.60 -17.84
CA GLU A 66 -10.24 1.93 -19.03
C GLU A 66 -11.66 2.41 -19.36
N ASN A 67 -12.47 2.70 -18.35
CA ASN A 67 -13.85 3.17 -18.53
C ASN A 67 -13.97 4.69 -18.70
N GLN A 68 -12.90 5.46 -18.48
CA GLN A 68 -12.92 6.92 -18.56
C GLN A 68 -12.06 7.42 -19.73
N GLN A 69 -12.72 7.83 -20.82
CA GLN A 69 -12.06 8.36 -22.01
C GLN A 69 -11.71 9.85 -21.92
N ASN A 70 -12.22 10.57 -20.92
CA ASN A 70 -11.97 11.99 -20.74
C ASN A 70 -10.87 12.23 -19.67
N GLU A 71 -9.89 13.08 -20.01
CA GLU A 71 -8.78 13.46 -19.13
C GLU A 71 -9.26 13.95 -17.75
N LYS A 72 -10.36 14.71 -17.67
CA LYS A 72 -10.93 15.19 -16.41
C LYS A 72 -11.43 14.04 -15.53
N ASN A 73 -11.95 12.98 -16.13
CA ASN A 73 -12.42 11.80 -15.39
C ASN A 73 -11.26 10.87 -15.04
N GLN A 74 -10.22 10.77 -15.88
CA GLN A 74 -8.98 10.08 -15.53
C GLN A 74 -8.29 10.76 -14.33
N GLN A 75 -8.28 12.09 -14.27
CA GLN A 75 -7.79 12.82 -13.10
C GLN A 75 -8.54 12.44 -11.81
N LYS A 76 -9.88 12.29 -11.88
CA LYS A 76 -10.68 11.80 -10.75
C LYS A 76 -10.29 10.37 -10.34
N CYS A 77 -10.06 9.47 -11.30
CA CYS A 77 -9.58 8.12 -11.02
C CYS A 77 -8.28 8.14 -10.21
N TYR A 78 -7.30 8.95 -10.62
CA TYR A 78 -6.03 9.09 -9.88
C TYR A 78 -6.22 9.70 -8.49
N THR A 79 -7.07 10.73 -8.34
CA THR A 79 -7.34 11.33 -7.02
C THR A 79 -8.01 10.33 -6.07
N THR A 80 -8.99 9.56 -6.55
CA THR A 80 -9.62 8.50 -5.75
C THR A 80 -8.60 7.43 -5.37
N ALA A 81 -7.75 6.99 -6.31
CA ALA A 81 -6.73 6.00 -6.03
C ALA A 81 -5.69 6.49 -4.99
N GLN A 82 -5.34 7.78 -4.99
CA GLN A 82 -4.49 8.39 -3.95
C GLN A 82 -5.16 8.34 -2.57
N GLN A 83 -6.46 8.65 -2.48
CA GLN A 83 -7.22 8.61 -1.23
C GLN A 83 -7.35 7.18 -0.70
N ASP A 84 -7.66 6.23 -1.58
CA ASP A 84 -7.77 4.81 -1.23
C ASP A 84 -6.43 4.27 -0.72
N LEU A 85 -5.32 4.59 -1.40
CA LEU A 85 -3.98 4.15 -0.99
C LEU A 85 -3.56 4.76 0.36
N THR A 86 -3.92 6.02 0.62
CA THR A 86 -3.69 6.66 1.93
C THR A 86 -4.53 5.99 3.02
N SER A 87 -5.75 5.57 2.68
CA SER A 87 -6.65 4.88 3.62
C SER A 87 -6.11 3.49 3.96
N LEU A 88 -5.56 2.76 2.99
CA LEU A 88 -4.87 1.49 3.19
C LEU A 88 -3.66 1.66 4.11
N ASP A 89 -2.80 2.65 3.86
CA ASP A 89 -1.65 2.95 4.72
C ASP A 89 -2.07 3.22 6.17
N ASN A 90 -3.16 3.98 6.38
CA ASN A 90 -3.70 4.23 7.71
C ASN A 90 -4.33 3.01 8.37
N PHE A 91 -5.03 2.17 7.60
CA PHE A 91 -5.61 0.92 8.09
C PHE A 91 -4.52 0.00 8.62
N VAL A 92 -3.47 -0.19 7.84
CA VAL A 92 -2.39 -1.11 8.19
C VAL A 92 -1.53 -0.59 9.36
N LYS A 93 -1.36 0.72 9.49
CA LYS A 93 -0.73 1.30 10.71
C LYS A 93 -1.55 1.07 11.98
N LYS A 94 -2.89 1.06 11.88
CA LYS A 94 -3.75 0.81 13.04
C LYS A 94 -3.72 -0.64 13.48
N THR A 95 -3.62 -1.59 12.54
CA THR A 95 -3.48 -3.01 12.87
C THR A 95 -2.15 -3.31 13.56
N GLN A 96 -1.08 -2.57 13.23
CA GLN A 96 0.24 -2.68 13.87
C GLN A 96 0.28 -2.20 15.34
N ILE A 97 -0.61 -1.32 15.77
CA ILE A 97 -0.62 -0.77 17.14
C ILE A 97 -1.33 -1.71 18.13
N GLN A 98 -2.02 -2.75 17.66
CA GLN A 98 -2.86 -3.62 18.50
C GLN A 98 -2.17 -4.90 18.99
N TYR A 99 -0.87 -5.07 18.76
CA TYR A 99 -0.07 -6.21 19.25
C TYR A 99 0.99 -5.77 20.26
#